data_AF-A0A2S9YDE0-F1
#
_entry.id   AF-A0A2S9YDE0-F1
#
_cell.length_a   1.000
_cell.length_b   1.000
_cell.length_c   1.000
_cell.angle_alpha   90.00
_cell.angle_beta   90.00
_cell.angle_gamma   90.00
#
_symmetry.space_group_name_H-M   'P 1'
#
loop_
_entity.id
_entity.type
_entity.pdbx_description
1 polymer ?
#
loop_
_entity_poly.entity_id
_entity_poly.type
_entity_poly.pdbx_seq_one_letter_code
_entity_poly.pdbx_strand_id
1 'polypeptide(L)'
;MEPFIVVALFIFGGLFTYTVCERRHQRRWVRIERREIESHEGPFRQAAGTVPTRDVMVQQRAPKLIRRTALWSIYMGQMAVPGGLLGLFGLLAAGIGLVSIPGMFLAVGIWRIGYALLRRDPTAETKARELYKFAVGLNIIGVAVALFLVLVFGAELLPVAIVLVVYGAISFAHAAALNRCANLLAEDRRLRALHDQGAYTPRAQDFQAAA
;
A
#
# COMPACT_ATOMS: atom_id res chain seq x y z
N MET A 1 5.22 -28.08 20.20
CA MET A 1 6.29 -27.26 19.54
C MET A 1 5.93 -26.88 18.11
N GLU A 2 5.20 -27.72 17.38
CA GLU A 2 4.80 -27.47 15.97
C GLU A 2 4.05 -26.16 15.68
N PRO A 3 3.05 -25.71 16.45
CA PRO A 3 2.34 -24.46 16.12
C PRO A 3 3.23 -23.22 16.25
N PHE A 4 4.22 -23.25 17.15
CA PHE A 4 5.18 -22.15 17.31
C PHE A 4 6.09 -22.00 16.09
N ILE A 5 6.51 -23.12 15.49
CA ILE A 5 7.36 -23.11 14.30
C ILE A 5 6.61 -22.51 13.11
N VAL A 6 5.34 -22.89 12.91
CA VAL A 6 4.51 -22.36 11.81
C VAL A 6 4.29 -20.85 11.98
N VAL A 7 3.91 -20.40 13.18
CA VAL A 7 3.73 -18.97 13.46
C VAL A 7 5.03 -18.20 13.28
N ALA A 8 6.16 -18.74 13.77
CA ALA A 8 7.46 -18.13 13.59
C ALA A 8 7.82 -18.01 12.11
N LEU A 9 7.70 -19.09 11.32
CA LEU A 9 7.96 -19.07 9.88
C LEU A 9 7.10 -18.04 9.15
N PHE A 10 5.84 -17.88 9.56
CA PHE A 10 4.94 -16.89 8.98
C PHE A 10 5.39 -15.45 9.29
N ILE A 11 5.67 -15.16 10.57
CA ILE A 11 6.16 -13.85 11.02
C ILE A 11 7.50 -13.52 10.35
N PHE A 12 8.47 -14.42 10.44
CA PHE A 12 9.80 -14.23 9.86
C PHE A 12 9.75 -14.18 8.34
N GLY A 13 8.96 -15.03 7.69
CA GLY A 13 8.81 -15.02 6.24
C GLY A 13 8.24 -13.70 5.74
N GLY A 14 7.22 -13.16 6.40
CA GLY A 14 6.63 -11.86 6.04
C GLY A 14 7.62 -10.71 6.25
N LEU A 15 8.27 -10.67 7.41
CA LEU A 15 9.25 -9.63 7.74
C LEU A 15 10.50 -9.68 6.86
N PHE A 16 11.05 -10.87 6.64
CA PHE A 16 12.19 -11.09 5.74
C PHE A 16 11.86 -10.61 4.33
N THR A 17 10.69 -11.01 3.83
CA THR A 17 10.28 -10.65 2.47
C THR A 17 10.04 -9.15 2.33
N TYR A 18 9.44 -8.51 3.34
CA TYR A 18 9.30 -7.06 3.40
C TYR A 18 10.66 -6.35 3.42
N THR A 19 11.56 -6.75 4.33
CA THR A 19 12.86 -6.08 4.52
C THR A 19 13.77 -6.20 3.31
N VAL A 20 13.82 -7.37 2.66
CA VAL A 20 14.56 -7.57 1.40
C VAL A 20 14.00 -6.66 0.30
N CYS A 21 12.67 -6.61 0.15
CA CYS A 21 12.03 -5.77 -0.86
C CYS A 21 12.26 -4.27 -0.59
N GLU A 22 12.08 -3.82 0.65
CA GLU A 22 12.31 -2.44 1.06
C GLU A 22 13.77 -2.04 0.80
N ARG A 23 14.75 -2.83 1.24
CA ARG A 23 16.17 -2.53 1.08
C ARG A 23 16.58 -2.46 -0.39
N ARG A 24 16.01 -3.32 -1.25
CA ARG A 24 16.28 -3.32 -2.70
C ARG A 24 15.70 -2.10 -3.41
N HIS A 25 14.52 -1.62 -2.98
CA HIS A 25 13.79 -0.57 -3.70
C HIS A 25 13.76 0.80 -3.01
N GLN A 26 14.42 0.94 -1.84
CA GLN A 26 14.49 2.22 -1.11
C GLN A 26 15.01 3.39 -1.97
N ARG A 27 15.90 3.13 -2.94
CA ARG A 27 16.47 4.19 -3.78
C ARG A 27 15.49 4.77 -4.80
N ARG A 28 14.36 4.11 -5.05
CA ARG A 28 13.33 4.58 -6.01
C ARG A 28 12.46 5.70 -5.44
N TRP A 29 12.46 5.82 -4.12
CA TRP A 29 11.73 6.84 -3.40
C TRP A 29 12.60 8.08 -3.24
N VAL A 30 12.05 9.21 -3.66
CA VAL A 30 12.74 10.49 -3.70
C VAL A 30 11.71 11.53 -3.26
N ARG A 31 12.11 12.41 -2.35
CA ARG A 31 11.34 13.57 -1.94
C ARG A 31 11.92 14.79 -2.64
N ILE A 32 11.04 15.63 -3.17
CA ILE A 32 11.44 16.94 -3.68
C ILE A 32 11.49 17.88 -2.47
N GLU A 33 12.67 18.38 -2.14
CA GLU A 33 12.89 19.36 -1.07
C GLU A 33 13.39 20.66 -1.67
N ARG A 34 12.77 21.77 -1.33
CA ARG A 34 13.28 23.09 -1.68
C ARG A 34 14.48 23.39 -0.77
N ARG A 35 15.67 23.46 -1.37
CA ARG A 35 16.91 23.80 -0.66
C ARG A 35 17.43 25.14 -1.14
N GLU A 36 18.00 25.90 -0.21
CA GLU A 36 18.76 27.09 -0.55
C GLU A 36 19.94 26.70 -1.45
N ILE A 37 20.18 27.49 -2.49
CA ILE A 37 21.39 27.33 -3.30
C ILE A 37 22.54 27.81 -2.43
N GLU A 38 23.52 26.94 -2.16
CA GLU A 38 24.78 27.33 -1.53
C GLU A 38 25.47 28.38 -2.40
N SER A 39 25.17 29.65 -2.16
CA SER A 39 25.93 30.76 -2.70
C SER A 39 27.17 30.94 -1.84
N HIS A 40 28.36 30.99 -2.46
CA HIS A 40 29.57 31.44 -1.79
C HIS A 40 29.29 32.72 -0.99
N GLU A 41 29.82 32.80 0.24
CA GLU A 41 29.73 33.98 1.10
C GLU A 41 30.52 35.13 0.49
N GLY A 42 29.90 35.84 -0.46
CA GLY A 42 30.44 37.06 -1.05
C GLY A 42 29.76 38.31 -0.48
N PRO A 43 30.45 39.47 -0.45
CA PRO A 43 29.90 40.74 0.07
C PRO A 43 28.61 41.19 -0.64
N PHE A 44 28.37 40.72 -1.88
CA PHE A 44 27.13 40.98 -2.62
C PHE A 44 25.88 40.29 -2.05
N ARG A 45 26.02 39.32 -1.13
CA ARG A 45 24.89 38.56 -0.55
C ARG A 45 24.07 39.37 0.46
N GLN A 46 24.72 40.27 1.21
CA GLN A 46 24.04 41.05 2.25
C GLN A 46 23.06 42.10 1.69
N ALA A 47 23.25 42.50 0.42
CA ALA A 47 22.41 43.48 -0.26
C ALA A 47 21.27 42.85 -1.10
N ALA A 48 21.32 41.54 -1.39
CA ALA A 48 20.54 40.92 -2.47
C ALA A 48 19.16 40.34 -2.09
N GLY A 49 18.70 40.46 -0.83
CA GLY A 49 17.37 39.99 -0.43
C GLY A 49 17.26 38.47 -0.21
N THR A 50 16.08 37.88 -0.48
CA THR A 50 15.77 36.46 -0.21
C THR A 50 16.66 35.50 -1.00
N VAL A 51 17.25 34.51 -0.31
CA VAL A 51 18.17 33.52 -0.90
C VAL A 51 17.45 32.72 -2.00
N PRO A 52 18.01 32.60 -3.21
CA PRO A 52 17.42 31.78 -4.26
C PRO A 52 17.43 30.32 -3.81
N THR A 53 16.25 29.70 -3.86
CA THR A 53 16.07 28.29 -3.56
C THR A 53 15.94 27.48 -4.84
N ARG A 54 16.48 26.26 -4.86
CA ARG A 54 16.23 25.26 -5.90
C ARG A 54 15.58 24.02 -5.31
N ASP A 55 14.74 23.37 -6.10
CA ASP A 55 14.16 22.10 -5.71
C ASP A 55 15.19 20.98 -5.95
N VAL A 56 15.50 20.21 -4.90
CA VAL A 56 16.48 19.13 -4.91
C VAL A 56 15.76 17.81 -4.66
N MET A 57 16.08 16.83 -5.49
CA MET A 57 15.66 15.44 -5.31
C MET A 57 16.47 14.80 -4.19
N VAL A 58 15.88 14.67 -3.00
CA VAL A 58 16.50 14.03 -1.84
C VAL A 58 16.02 12.59 -1.76
N GLN A 59 16.97 11.65 -1.86
CA GLN A 59 16.66 10.24 -1.74
C GLN A 59 16.08 9.94 -0.35
N GLN A 60 14.92 9.30 -0.32
CA GLN A 60 14.24 8.95 0.93
C GLN A 60 13.67 7.53 0.86
N ARG A 61 13.27 6.98 2.01
CA ARG A 61 12.47 5.76 2.03
C ARG A 61 11.04 6.06 1.57
N ALA A 62 10.30 5.01 1.23
CA ALA A 62 8.87 5.14 0.97
C ALA A 62 8.14 5.81 2.15
N PRO A 63 7.05 6.57 1.90
CA PRO A 63 6.22 7.16 2.94
C PRO A 63 5.81 6.12 4.00
N LYS A 64 5.78 6.51 5.28
CA LYS A 64 5.46 5.61 6.41
C LYS A 64 4.14 4.84 6.18
N LEU A 65 3.13 5.50 5.59
CA LEU A 65 1.86 4.86 5.27
C LEU A 65 2.03 3.74 4.24
N ILE A 66 2.71 4.00 3.12
CA ILE A 66 2.97 2.99 2.08
C ILE A 66 3.76 1.81 2.65
N ARG A 67 4.75 2.07 3.51
CA ARG A 67 5.54 1.03 4.17
C ARG A 67 4.69 0.14 5.08
N ARG A 68 3.86 0.74 5.94
CA ARG A 68 2.97 0.01 6.86
C ARG A 68 1.92 -0.80 6.09
N THR A 69 1.29 -0.19 5.09
CA THR A 69 0.29 -0.86 4.25
C THR A 69 0.92 -2.00 3.44
N ALA A 70 2.12 -1.82 2.89
CA ALA A 70 2.83 -2.88 2.19
C ALA A 70 3.17 -4.06 3.12
N LEU A 71 3.65 -3.78 4.33
CA LEU A 71 3.91 -4.81 5.34
C LEU A 71 2.61 -5.57 5.69
N TRP A 72 1.52 -4.83 5.94
CA TRP A 72 0.22 -5.41 6.24
C TRP A 72 -0.31 -6.25 5.07
N SER A 73 -0.17 -5.77 3.84
CA SER A 73 -0.50 -6.51 2.62
C SER A 73 0.30 -7.80 2.46
N ILE A 74 1.59 -7.79 2.79
CA ILE A 74 2.42 -9.00 2.72
C ILE A 74 1.92 -10.04 3.71
N TYR A 75 1.66 -9.65 4.97
CA TYR A 75 1.14 -10.56 5.99
C TYR A 75 -0.26 -11.10 5.68
N MET A 76 -1.19 -10.23 5.26
CA MET A 76 -2.54 -10.66 4.85
C MET A 76 -2.48 -11.58 3.64
N GLY A 77 -1.58 -11.28 2.69
CA GLY A 77 -1.36 -12.08 1.50
C GLY A 77 -0.85 -13.49 1.79
N GLN A 78 -0.01 -13.65 2.81
CA GLN A 78 0.48 -14.98 3.22
C GLN A 78 -0.65 -15.87 3.77
N MET A 79 -1.73 -15.29 4.30
CA MET A 79 -2.91 -16.05 4.76
C MET A 79 -3.69 -16.68 3.59
N ALA A 80 -3.41 -16.27 2.35
CA ALA A 80 -3.94 -16.92 1.16
C ALA A 80 -3.57 -18.40 1.12
N VAL A 81 -2.36 -18.78 1.54
CA VAL A 81 -1.91 -20.18 1.47
C VAL A 81 -2.74 -21.09 2.38
N PRO A 82 -2.80 -20.89 3.71
CA PRO A 82 -3.63 -21.72 4.57
C PRO A 82 -5.12 -21.61 4.24
N GLY A 83 -5.62 -20.40 3.93
CA GLY A 83 -7.01 -20.21 3.53
C GLY A 83 -7.38 -20.92 2.23
N GLY A 84 -6.46 -20.99 1.28
CA GLY A 84 -6.59 -21.72 0.02
C GLY A 84 -6.61 -23.22 0.19
N LEU A 85 -5.73 -23.75 1.03
CA LEU A 85 -5.71 -25.18 1.33
C LEU A 85 -7.01 -25.61 2.01
N LEU A 86 -7.50 -24.82 2.96
CA LEU A 86 -8.81 -25.05 3.60
C LEU A 86 -9.96 -24.93 2.60
N GLY A 87 -9.93 -23.91 1.72
CA GLY A 87 -10.93 -23.72 0.67
C GLY A 87 -10.96 -24.88 -0.34
N LEU A 88 -9.79 -25.36 -0.74
CA LEU A 88 -9.65 -26.53 -1.62
C LEU A 88 -10.16 -27.80 -0.94
N PHE A 89 -9.83 -28.02 0.34
CA PHE A 89 -10.35 -29.14 1.10
C PHE A 89 -11.87 -29.10 1.21
N GLY A 90 -12.44 -27.91 1.51
CA GLY A 90 -13.89 -27.70 1.53
C GLY A 90 -14.55 -27.90 0.15
N LEU A 91 -13.86 -27.55 -0.94
CA LEU A 91 -14.31 -27.85 -2.31
C LEU A 91 -14.40 -29.36 -2.54
N LEU A 92 -13.34 -30.10 -2.19
CA LEU A 92 -13.26 -31.55 -2.40
C LEU A 92 -14.25 -32.32 -1.51
N ALA A 93 -14.46 -31.86 -0.27
CA ALA A 93 -15.31 -32.56 0.70
C ALA A 93 -16.81 -32.28 0.50
N ALA A 94 -17.20 -31.05 0.15
CA ALA A 94 -18.60 -30.63 0.18
C ALA A 94 -19.04 -29.78 -1.03
N GLY A 95 -18.16 -29.49 -2.00
CA GLY A 95 -18.46 -28.60 -3.14
C GLY A 95 -18.57 -27.11 -2.76
N ILE A 96 -18.46 -26.77 -1.47
CA ILE A 96 -18.65 -25.41 -0.91
C ILE A 96 -17.47 -24.48 -1.24
N GLY A 97 -16.33 -25.02 -1.64
CA GLY A 97 -15.10 -24.24 -1.84
C GLY A 97 -15.13 -23.25 -3.02
N LEU A 98 -16.15 -23.25 -3.89
CA LEU A 98 -16.33 -22.23 -4.93
C LEU A 98 -16.40 -20.80 -4.34
N VAL A 99 -16.96 -20.66 -3.14
CA VAL A 99 -17.06 -19.38 -2.42
C VAL A 99 -15.67 -18.84 -2.01
N SER A 100 -14.65 -19.70 -1.92
CA SER A 100 -13.29 -19.30 -1.53
C SER A 100 -12.50 -18.64 -2.67
N ILE A 101 -12.92 -18.83 -3.93
CA ILE A 101 -12.18 -18.35 -5.11
C ILE A 101 -12.03 -16.81 -5.12
N PRO A 102 -13.09 -16.00 -4.94
CA PRO A 102 -12.95 -14.54 -4.89
C PRO A 102 -12.01 -14.08 -3.77
N GLY A 103 -12.09 -14.71 -2.60
CA GLY A 103 -11.21 -14.42 -1.46
C GLY A 103 -9.75 -14.71 -1.77
N MET A 104 -9.47 -15.83 -2.44
CA MET A 104 -8.13 -16.20 -2.89
C MET A 104 -7.55 -15.19 -3.88
N PHE A 105 -8.32 -14.81 -4.90
CA PHE A 105 -7.90 -13.79 -5.87
C PHE A 105 -7.58 -12.46 -5.19
N LEU A 106 -8.42 -12.04 -4.23
CA LEU A 106 -8.16 -10.84 -3.44
C LEU A 106 -6.86 -10.98 -2.64
N ALA A 107 -6.64 -12.10 -1.96
CA ALA A 107 -5.47 -12.29 -1.10
C ALA A 107 -4.15 -12.31 -1.90
N VAL A 108 -4.12 -12.98 -3.05
CA VAL A 108 -2.97 -12.93 -3.98
C VAL A 108 -2.77 -11.51 -4.53
N GLY A 109 -3.86 -10.82 -4.86
CA GLY A 109 -3.83 -9.42 -5.27
C GLY A 109 -3.21 -8.50 -4.22
N ILE A 110 -3.66 -8.64 -2.97
CA ILE A 110 -3.16 -7.92 -1.78
C ILE A 110 -1.67 -8.21 -1.59
N TRP A 111 -1.24 -9.46 -1.69
CA TRP A 111 0.16 -9.84 -1.59
C TRP A 111 1.01 -9.12 -2.65
N ARG A 112 0.61 -9.21 -3.93
CA ARG A 112 1.33 -8.62 -5.06
C ARG A 112 1.38 -7.10 -5.00
N ILE A 113 0.29 -6.44 -4.59
CA ILE A 113 0.27 -4.98 -4.47
C ILE A 113 1.21 -4.51 -3.36
N GLY A 114 1.42 -5.27 -2.28
CA GLY A 114 2.41 -4.95 -1.25
C GLY A 114 3.82 -4.73 -1.83
N TYR A 115 4.27 -5.61 -2.73
CA TYR A 115 5.55 -5.41 -3.44
C TYR A 115 5.52 -4.25 -4.41
N ALA A 116 4.46 -4.14 -5.21
CA ALA A 116 4.33 -3.08 -6.21
C ALA A 116 4.32 -1.68 -5.58
N LEU A 117 3.70 -1.54 -4.39
CA LEU A 117 3.76 -0.34 -3.57
C LEU A 117 5.21 -0.01 -3.20
N LEU A 118 5.99 -0.95 -2.64
CA LEU A 118 7.39 -0.69 -2.27
C LEU A 118 8.29 -0.38 -3.47
N ARG A 119 8.04 -1.05 -4.60
CA ARG A 119 8.74 -0.85 -5.87
C ARG A 119 8.41 0.45 -6.57
N ARG A 120 7.31 1.09 -6.15
CA ARG A 120 6.73 2.27 -6.79
C ARG A 120 6.38 1.98 -8.25
N ASP A 121 5.74 0.83 -8.50
CA ASP A 121 5.39 0.43 -9.85
C ASP A 121 4.33 1.38 -10.43
N PRO A 122 4.40 1.72 -11.74
CA PRO A 122 3.49 2.69 -12.35
C PRO A 122 2.03 2.23 -12.30
N THR A 123 1.78 0.91 -12.28
CA THR A 123 0.44 0.32 -12.20
C THR A 123 -0.07 0.15 -10.77
N ALA A 124 0.74 0.44 -9.76
CA ALA A 124 0.38 0.20 -8.35
C ALA A 124 -0.80 1.07 -7.91
N GLU A 125 -0.92 2.30 -8.41
CA GLU A 125 -2.06 3.16 -8.10
C GLU A 125 -3.38 2.52 -8.54
N THR A 126 -3.51 2.19 -9.83
CA THR A 126 -4.74 1.63 -10.40
C THR A 126 -5.12 0.33 -9.71
N LYS A 127 -4.15 -0.56 -9.53
CA LYS A 127 -4.37 -1.85 -8.85
C LYS A 127 -4.79 -1.68 -7.38
N ALA A 128 -4.23 -0.71 -6.67
CA ALA A 128 -4.64 -0.44 -5.29
C ALA A 128 -6.11 0.03 -5.22
N ARG A 129 -6.58 0.82 -6.19
CA ARG A 129 -7.98 1.25 -6.30
C ARG A 129 -8.91 0.10 -6.67
N GLU A 130 -8.50 -0.74 -7.61
CA GLU A 130 -9.25 -1.95 -8.01
C GLU A 130 -9.40 -2.91 -6.82
N LEU A 131 -8.31 -3.21 -6.12
CA LEU A 131 -8.34 -4.06 -4.93
C LEU A 131 -9.16 -3.45 -3.80
N TYR A 132 -9.12 -2.12 -3.62
CA TYR A 132 -10.01 -1.43 -2.68
C TYR A 132 -11.48 -1.68 -3.01
N LYS A 133 -11.90 -1.44 -4.26
CA LYS A 133 -13.29 -1.65 -4.70
C LYS A 133 -13.70 -3.11 -4.53
N PHE A 134 -12.83 -4.04 -4.93
CA PHE A 134 -13.10 -5.47 -4.82
C PHE A 134 -13.22 -5.91 -3.36
N ALA A 135 -12.32 -5.48 -2.48
CA ALA A 135 -12.37 -5.79 -1.05
C ALA A 135 -13.62 -5.20 -0.39
N VAL A 136 -14.01 -3.97 -0.70
CA VAL A 136 -15.25 -3.38 -0.19
C VAL A 136 -16.47 -4.19 -0.63
N GLY A 137 -16.56 -4.54 -1.92
CA GLY A 137 -17.65 -5.38 -2.42
C GLY A 137 -17.72 -6.75 -1.73
N LEU A 138 -16.58 -7.41 -1.57
CA LEU A 138 -16.51 -8.71 -0.89
C LEU A 138 -16.91 -8.62 0.59
N ASN A 139 -16.50 -7.55 1.29
CA ASN A 139 -16.88 -7.34 2.69
C ASN A 139 -18.37 -7.07 2.84
N ILE A 140 -18.99 -6.29 1.95
CA ILE A 140 -20.44 -6.05 1.95
C ILE A 140 -21.20 -7.37 1.80
N ILE A 141 -20.79 -8.21 0.83
CA ILE A 141 -21.37 -9.55 0.64
C ILE A 141 -21.17 -10.41 1.89
N GLY A 142 -19.96 -10.42 2.46
CA GLY A 142 -19.65 -11.19 3.65
C GLY A 142 -20.51 -10.80 4.87
N VAL A 143 -20.73 -9.50 5.09
CA VAL A 143 -21.61 -9.00 6.15
C VAL A 143 -23.07 -9.39 5.88
N ALA A 144 -23.55 -9.25 4.63
CA ALA A 144 -24.90 -9.66 4.27
C ALA A 144 -25.14 -11.15 4.52
N VAL A 145 -24.17 -12.01 4.15
CA VAL A 145 -24.21 -13.45 4.42
C VAL A 145 -24.20 -13.72 5.92
N ALA A 146 -23.33 -13.05 6.68
CA ALA A 146 -23.26 -13.23 8.14
C ALA A 146 -24.60 -12.89 8.81
N LEU A 147 -25.24 -11.78 8.42
CA LEU A 147 -26.56 -11.39 8.92
C LEU A 147 -27.64 -12.39 8.51
N PHE A 148 -27.63 -12.85 7.26
CA PHE A 148 -28.58 -13.84 6.77
C PHE A 148 -28.48 -15.17 7.53
N LEU A 149 -27.26 -15.63 7.81
CA LEU A 149 -27.02 -16.86 8.57
C LEU A 149 -27.61 -16.77 9.98
N VAL A 150 -27.42 -15.66 10.69
CA VAL A 150 -28.02 -15.46 12.03
C VAL A 150 -29.54 -15.37 11.96
N LEU A 151 -30.09 -14.73 10.92
CA LEU A 151 -31.54 -14.61 10.75
C LEU A 151 -32.22 -15.96 10.49
N VAL A 152 -31.60 -16.83 9.69
CA VAL A 152 -32.20 -18.11 9.27
C VAL A 152 -31.94 -19.24 10.27
N PHE A 153 -30.74 -19.33 10.82
CA PHE A 153 -30.31 -20.43 11.68
C PHE A 153 -30.25 -20.03 13.17
N GLY A 154 -30.59 -18.79 13.50
CA GLY A 154 -30.71 -18.31 14.87
C GLY A 154 -29.38 -17.96 15.54
N ALA A 155 -29.45 -17.78 16.86
CA ALA A 155 -28.33 -17.26 17.67
C ALA A 155 -27.13 -18.23 17.78
N GLU A 156 -27.29 -19.50 17.42
CA GLU A 156 -26.20 -20.48 17.44
C GLU A 156 -25.06 -20.13 16.46
N LEU A 157 -25.39 -19.44 15.36
CA LEU A 157 -24.38 -18.95 14.41
C LEU A 157 -23.82 -17.56 14.76
N LEU A 158 -24.25 -16.94 15.86
CA LEU A 158 -23.76 -15.63 16.28
C LEU A 158 -22.23 -15.58 16.45
N PRO A 159 -21.54 -16.59 17.04
CA PRO A 159 -20.08 -16.58 17.14
C PRO A 159 -19.40 -16.54 15.77
N VAL A 160 -19.91 -17.29 14.78
CA VAL A 160 -19.39 -17.30 13.41
C VAL A 160 -19.61 -15.94 12.74
N ALA A 161 -20.80 -15.36 12.91
CA ALA A 161 -21.12 -14.05 12.37
C ALA A 161 -20.22 -12.95 12.96
N ILE A 162 -19.96 -12.98 14.27
CA ILE A 162 -19.03 -12.05 14.93
C ILE A 162 -17.63 -12.17 14.33
N VAL A 163 -17.10 -13.38 14.16
CA VAL A 163 -15.79 -13.60 13.54
C VAL A 163 -15.74 -13.03 12.11
N LEU A 164 -16.78 -13.25 11.31
CA LEU A 164 -16.89 -12.70 9.96
C LEU A 164 -16.92 -11.16 9.96
N VAL A 165 -17.64 -10.54 10.89
CA VAL A 165 -17.71 -9.08 11.01
C VAL A 165 -16.36 -8.50 11.45
N VAL A 166 -15.70 -9.10 12.44
CA VAL A 166 -14.36 -8.66 12.89
C VAL A 166 -13.35 -8.79 11.76
N TYR A 167 -13.33 -9.91 11.05
CA TYR A 167 -12.47 -10.12 9.89
C TYR A 167 -12.78 -9.11 8.77
N GLY A 168 -14.06 -8.86 8.52
CA GLY A 168 -14.53 -7.87 7.56
C GLY A 168 -14.09 -6.44 7.90
N ALA A 169 -14.11 -6.07 9.19
CA ALA A 169 -13.63 -4.77 9.65
C ALA A 169 -12.12 -4.59 9.43
N ILE A 170 -11.31 -5.62 9.73
CA ILE A 170 -9.86 -5.62 9.46
C ILE A 170 -9.61 -5.48 7.95
N SER A 171 -10.33 -6.26 7.14
CA SER A 171 -10.26 -6.22 5.67
C SER A 171 -10.65 -4.84 5.12
N PHE A 172 -11.70 -4.21 5.66
CA PHE A 172 -12.13 -2.87 5.26
C PHE A 172 -11.09 -1.79 5.63
N ALA A 173 -10.51 -1.87 6.83
CA ALA A 173 -9.45 -0.96 7.26
C ALA A 173 -8.21 -1.07 6.36
N HIS A 174 -7.84 -2.29 5.96
CA HIS A 174 -6.77 -2.52 4.98
C HIS A 174 -7.11 -1.93 3.60
N ALA A 175 -8.33 -2.15 3.12
CA ALA A 175 -8.80 -1.58 1.86
C ALA A 175 -8.74 -0.04 1.87
N ALA A 176 -9.19 0.61 2.96
CA ALA A 176 -9.09 2.05 3.12
C ALA A 176 -7.62 2.53 3.11
N ALA A 177 -6.70 1.77 3.72
CA ALA A 177 -5.27 2.06 3.68
C ALA A 177 -4.69 1.94 2.26
N LEU A 178 -5.13 0.97 1.46
CA LEU A 178 -4.76 0.85 0.04
C LEU A 178 -5.22 2.06 -0.77
N ASN A 179 -6.46 2.53 -0.58
CA ASN A 179 -6.96 3.71 -1.29
C ASN A 179 -6.17 4.98 -0.94
N ARG A 180 -5.79 5.15 0.34
CA ARG A 180 -4.89 6.24 0.75
C ARG A 180 -3.51 6.13 0.09
N CYS A 181 -2.96 4.93 -0.03
CA CYS A 181 -1.69 4.71 -0.74
C CYS A 181 -1.81 5.03 -2.24
N ALA A 182 -2.94 4.72 -2.88
CA ALA A 182 -3.20 5.09 -4.26
C ALA A 182 -3.16 6.62 -4.44
N ASN A 183 -3.83 7.37 -3.56
CA ASN A 183 -3.80 8.83 -3.61
C ASN A 183 -2.38 9.40 -3.43
N LEU A 184 -1.58 8.82 -2.51
CA LEU A 184 -0.18 9.22 -2.35
C LEU A 184 0.66 8.93 -3.60
N LEU A 185 0.45 7.80 -4.26
CA LEU A 185 1.15 7.46 -5.51
C LEU A 185 0.74 8.37 -6.66
N ALA A 186 -0.54 8.75 -6.74
CA ALA A 186 -1.04 9.69 -7.74
C ALA A 186 -0.36 11.05 -7.58
N GLU A 187 -0.30 11.56 -6.36
CA GLU A 187 0.33 12.84 -6.03
C GLU A 187 1.84 12.81 -6.31
N ASP A 188 2.53 11.76 -5.87
CA ASP A 188 3.95 11.59 -6.15
C ASP A 188 4.24 11.43 -7.65
N ARG A 189 3.36 10.81 -8.44
CA ARG A 189 3.48 10.79 -9.92
C ARG A 189 3.31 12.20 -10.50
N ARG A 190 2.30 12.96 -10.04
CA ARG A 190 2.03 14.34 -10.47
C ARG A 190 3.22 15.26 -10.19
N LEU A 191 3.75 15.23 -8.97
CA LEU A 191 4.88 16.08 -8.57
C LEU A 191 6.13 15.81 -9.42
N ARG A 192 6.37 14.55 -9.80
CA ARG A 192 7.48 14.23 -10.69
C ARG A 192 7.26 14.65 -12.13
N ALA A 193 6.06 14.48 -12.66
CA ALA A 193 5.74 14.98 -13.99
C ALA A 193 5.98 16.50 -14.08
N LEU A 194 5.59 17.25 -13.05
CA LEU A 194 5.87 18.69 -12.97
C LEU A 194 7.38 19.00 -12.88
N HIS A 195 8.14 18.22 -12.11
CA HIS A 195 9.60 18.36 -12.06
C HIS A 195 10.25 18.08 -13.41
N ASP A 196 9.86 17.01 -14.09
CA ASP A 196 10.42 16.59 -15.38
C ASP A 196 10.07 17.59 -16.50
N GLN A 197 8.97 18.32 -16.37
CA GLN A 197 8.57 19.41 -17.27
C GLN A 197 9.31 20.73 -16.99
N GLY A 198 10.20 20.79 -16.00
CA GLY A 198 10.87 22.03 -15.61
C GLY A 198 9.94 23.04 -14.93
N ALA A 199 8.73 22.65 -14.51
CA ALA A 199 7.80 23.55 -13.81
C ALA A 199 8.34 24.05 -12.45
N TYR A 200 9.44 23.45 -11.97
CA TYR A 200 10.14 23.79 -10.74
C TYR A 200 11.54 24.38 -10.94
N THR A 201 12.01 24.58 -12.19
CA THR A 201 13.19 25.43 -12.40
C THR A 201 12.79 26.86 -12.08
N PRO A 202 13.36 27.49 -11.03
CA PRO A 202 13.06 28.87 -10.74
C PRO A 202 13.54 29.71 -11.94
N ARG A 203 12.77 30.73 -12.29
CA ARG A 203 13.09 32.12 -12.70
C ARG A 203 14.53 32.61 -12.93
N ALA A 204 15.57 31.80 -12.74
CA ALA A 204 16.94 32.09 -13.16
C ALA A 204 17.04 32.39 -14.67
N GLN A 205 16.15 31.83 -15.49
CA GLN A 205 16.05 32.20 -16.91
C GLN A 205 15.41 33.59 -17.11
N ASP A 206 14.41 33.97 -16.33
CA ASP A 206 13.79 35.30 -16.39
C ASP A 206 14.77 36.42 -15.98
N PHE A 207 15.73 36.12 -15.09
CA PHE A 207 16.80 37.07 -14.73
C PHE A 207 17.90 37.19 -15.81
N GLN A 208 18.13 36.16 -16.62
CA GLN A 208 19.06 36.26 -17.77
C GLN A 208 18.44 36.95 -18.98
N ALA A 209 17.11 36.91 -19.12
CA ALA A 209 16.41 37.60 -20.20
C ALA A 209 16.18 39.10 -19.92
N ALA A 210 16.34 39.54 -18.67
CA ALA A 210 16.15 40.92 -18.23
C ALA A 210 17.47 41.68 -17.95
N ALA A 211 18.63 41.05 -18.21
CA ALA A 211 19.97 41.64 -18.12
C ALA A 211 20.58 41.80 -19.51
#